data_AF-A0A940LCX5-F1
#
_entry.id   AF-A0A940LCX5-F1
#
_cell.length_a   1.000
_cell.length_b   1.000
_cell.length_c   1.000
_cell.angle_alpha   90.00
_cell.angle_beta   90.00
_cell.angle_gamma   90.00
#
_symmetry.space_group_name_H-M   'P 1'
#
loop_
_entity.id
_entity.type
_entity.pdbx_description
1 polymer ?
#
loop_
_entity_poly.entity_id
_entity_poly.type
_entity_poly.pdbx_seq_one_letter_code
_entity_poly.pdbx_strand_id
1 'polypeptide(L)'
;MDLSSLTNYQLYEIIQNIKLDTEIRKAANNEFNNRKLSVDEIQEIVARQDAHFQPDKDETLKLEYKLLLILFPFVIPVQSVFAGKCLAKGHKRKWKEYWFYLSLGYLFWTIIVILIASYFLFKPSLD
;
A
#
# COMPACT_ATOMS: atom_id res chain seq x y z
N MET A 1 0.21 36.10 0.65
CA MET A 1 -0.96 35.24 0.34
C MET A 1 -2.00 35.52 1.40
N ASP A 2 -3.23 35.84 1.01
CA ASP A 2 -4.30 36.11 1.97
C ASP A 2 -4.95 34.79 2.41
N LEU A 3 -4.58 34.31 3.60
CA LEU A 3 -5.07 33.05 4.16
C LEU A 3 -6.55 33.13 4.57
N SER A 4 -7.07 34.33 4.84
CA SER A 4 -8.45 34.52 5.28
C SER A 4 -9.45 34.19 4.17
N SER A 5 -9.04 34.37 2.90
CA SER A 5 -9.83 34.06 1.71
C SER A 5 -9.92 32.56 1.39
N LEU A 6 -9.09 31.72 2.01
CA LEU A 6 -9.04 30.29 1.73
C LEU A 6 -10.19 29.53 2.40
N THR A 7 -10.64 28.47 1.76
CA THR A 7 -11.60 27.51 2.36
C THR A 7 -10.92 26.69 3.46
N ASN A 8 -11.72 26.13 4.38
CA ASN A 8 -11.21 25.26 5.45
C ASN A 8 -10.42 24.07 4.90
N TYR A 9 -10.89 23.49 3.78
CA TYR A 9 -10.21 22.41 3.08
C TYR A 9 -8.83 22.85 2.53
N GLN A 10 -8.74 24.00 1.87
CA GLN A 10 -7.47 24.51 1.35
C GLN A 10 -6.46 24.84 2.45
N LEU A 11 -6.92 25.39 3.57
CA LEU A 11 -6.07 25.59 4.75
C LEU A 11 -5.56 24.26 5.28
N TYR A 12 -6.42 23.25 5.35
CA TYR A 12 -6.05 21.91 5.78
C TYR A 12 -5.01 21.27 4.85
N GLU A 13 -5.15 21.40 3.53
CA GLU A 13 -4.15 20.93 2.56
C GLU A 13 -2.78 21.59 2.73
N ILE A 14 -2.75 22.91 2.98
CA ILE A 14 -1.50 23.65 3.23
C ILE A 14 -0.82 23.14 4.51
N ILE A 15 -1.58 22.91 5.58
CA ILE A 15 -1.07 22.41 6.86
C ILE A 15 -0.39 21.03 6.69
N GLN A 16 -1.01 20.15 5.90
CA GLN A 16 -0.54 18.78 5.65
C GLN A 16 0.65 18.70 4.68
N ASN A 17 0.94 19.75 3.92
CA ASN A 17 1.99 19.71 2.92
C ASN A 17 3.39 19.93 3.53
N ILE A 18 4.11 18.82 3.74
CA ILE A 18 5.45 18.80 4.37
C ILE A 18 6.51 19.56 3.53
N LYS A 19 6.28 19.75 2.23
CA LYS A 19 7.23 20.44 1.33
C LYS A 19 7.11 21.96 1.40
N LEU A 20 6.04 22.49 1.99
CA LEU A 20 5.83 23.92 2.15
C LEU A 20 6.63 24.49 3.32
N ASP A 21 6.98 25.77 3.21
CA ASP A 21 7.71 26.49 4.25
C ASP A 21 6.98 26.44 5.60
N THR A 22 7.76 26.33 6.68
CA THR A 22 7.24 26.11 8.04
C THR A 22 6.45 27.31 8.53
N GLU A 23 6.82 28.54 8.16
CA GLU A 23 6.12 29.74 8.58
C GLU A 23 4.76 29.87 7.89
N ILE A 24 4.67 29.47 6.61
CA ILE A 24 3.39 29.40 5.87
C ILE A 24 2.45 28.39 6.53
N ARG A 25 2.96 27.21 6.91
CA ARG A 25 2.19 26.17 7.60
C ARG A 25 1.70 26.63 8.97
N LYS A 26 2.54 27.32 9.75
CA LYS A 26 2.14 27.91 11.04
C LYS A 26 1.05 28.95 10.87
N ALA A 27 1.19 29.84 9.88
CA ALA A 27 0.20 30.88 9.61
C ALA A 27 -1.16 30.26 9.20
N ALA A 28 -1.15 29.23 8.34
CA ALA A 28 -2.35 28.49 7.97
C ALA A 28 -2.98 27.75 9.16
N ASN A 29 -2.17 27.16 10.04
CA ASN A 29 -2.64 26.48 11.24
C ASN A 29 -3.27 27.46 12.24
N ASN A 30 -2.69 28.65 12.41
CA ASN A 30 -3.26 29.69 13.26
C ASN A 30 -4.61 30.16 12.71
N GLU A 31 -4.71 30.40 11.41
CA GLU A 31 -5.97 30.78 10.76
C GLU A 31 -7.03 29.68 10.87
N PHE A 32 -6.64 28.41 10.68
CA PHE A 32 -7.53 27.27 10.84
C PHE A 32 -8.07 27.15 12.28
N ASN A 33 -7.22 27.36 13.28
CA ASN A 33 -7.62 27.35 14.69
C ASN A 33 -8.52 28.54 15.06
N ASN A 34 -8.26 29.71 14.48
CA ASN A 34 -9.06 30.92 14.70
C ASN A 34 -10.51 30.76 14.25
N ARG A 35 -10.77 29.89 13.26
CA ARG A 35 -12.11 29.61 12.74
C ARG A 35 -12.98 28.77 13.68
N LYS A 36 -12.40 28.21 14.75
CA LYS A 36 -13.12 27.43 15.78
C LYS A 36 -14.10 26.42 15.19
N LEU A 37 -13.64 25.69 14.19
CA LEU A 37 -14.44 24.67 13.50
C LEU A 37 -14.91 23.62 14.50
N SER A 38 -16.15 23.17 14.33
CA SER A 38 -16.70 22.06 15.10
C SER A 38 -15.98 20.75 14.78
N VAL A 39 -16.07 19.79 15.70
CA VAL A 39 -15.49 18.45 15.51
C VAL A 39 -16.07 17.78 14.26
N ASP A 40 -17.35 17.99 13.97
CA ASP A 40 -18.02 17.42 12.81
C ASP A 40 -17.50 18.00 11.49
N GLU A 41 -17.29 19.32 11.43
CA GLU A 41 -16.69 19.97 10.25
C GLU A 41 -15.24 19.51 10.01
N ILE A 42 -14.47 19.32 11.08
CA ILE A 42 -13.10 18.78 10.98
C ILE A 42 -13.14 17.34 10.45
N GLN A 43 -14.05 16.50 10.96
CA GLN A 43 -14.21 15.13 10.47
C GLN A 43 -14.62 15.09 9.00
N GLU A 44 -15.49 15.99 8.54
CA GLU A 44 -15.87 16.08 7.13
C GLU A 44 -14.67 16.45 6.25
N ILE A 45 -13.85 17.42 6.68
CA ILE A 45 -12.64 17.82 5.96
C ILE A 45 -11.63 16.67 5.89
N VAL A 46 -11.41 15.96 7.00
CA VAL A 46 -10.52 14.79 7.06
C VAL A 46 -11.04 13.67 6.15
N ALA A 47 -12.32 13.34 6.22
CA ALA A 47 -12.94 12.31 5.39
C ALA A 47 -12.85 12.65 3.89
N ARG A 48 -13.03 13.94 3.55
CA ARG A 48 -12.87 14.43 2.17
C ARG A 48 -11.42 14.33 1.70
N GLN A 49 -10.46 14.69 2.55
CA GLN A 49 -9.04 14.52 2.27
C GLN A 49 -8.69 13.04 2.07
N ASP A 50 -9.17 12.14 2.93
CA ASP A 50 -8.93 10.70 2.83
C ASP A 50 -9.63 10.05 1.62
N ALA A 51 -10.70 10.67 1.11
CA ALA A 51 -11.35 10.26 -0.12
C ALA A 51 -10.56 10.69 -1.37
N HIS A 52 -10.05 11.92 -1.38
CA HIS A 52 -9.32 12.49 -2.53
C HIS A 52 -7.82 12.12 -2.56
N PHE A 53 -7.20 11.94 -1.40
CA PHE A 53 -5.78 11.66 -1.22
C PHE A 53 -5.62 10.26 -0.62
N GLN A 54 -5.58 9.25 -1.49
CA GLN A 54 -5.27 7.87 -1.12
C GLN A 54 -3.91 7.48 -1.70
N PRO A 55 -2.80 8.02 -1.16
CA PRO A 55 -1.46 7.74 -1.69
C PRO A 55 -1.14 6.24 -1.72
N ASP A 56 -1.78 5.47 -0.84
CA ASP A 56 -1.54 4.05 -0.62
C ASP A 56 -2.36 3.10 -1.53
N LYS A 57 -3.43 3.57 -2.19
CA LYS A 57 -4.32 2.69 -2.98
C LYS A 57 -3.76 2.33 -4.35
N ASP A 58 -2.97 3.22 -4.95
CA ASP A 58 -2.33 3.00 -6.26
C ASP A 58 -0.91 2.43 -6.15
N GLU A 59 -0.37 2.34 -4.94
CA GLU A 59 0.97 1.83 -4.74
C GLU A 59 1.00 0.32 -5.08
N THR A 60 1.97 -0.07 -5.92
CA THR A 60 2.13 -1.46 -6.35
C THR A 60 2.83 -2.28 -5.27
N LEU A 61 2.79 -3.61 -5.38
CA LEU A 61 3.53 -4.47 -4.46
C LEU A 61 5.04 -4.20 -4.63
N LYS A 62 5.78 -3.97 -3.54
CA LYS A 62 7.25 -3.76 -3.65
C LYS A 62 7.91 -5.00 -4.25
N LEU A 63 8.99 -4.79 -4.99
CA LEU A 63 9.71 -5.84 -5.72
C LEU A 63 10.24 -6.94 -4.80
N GLU A 64 10.68 -6.58 -3.59
CA GLU A 64 11.12 -7.53 -2.56
C GLU A 64 10.03 -8.54 -2.20
N TYR A 65 8.79 -8.07 -2.00
CA TYR A 65 7.66 -8.95 -1.71
C TYR A 65 7.31 -9.82 -2.91
N LYS A 66 7.39 -9.29 -4.14
CA LYS A 66 7.17 -10.08 -5.36
C LYS A 66 8.14 -11.26 -5.44
N LEU A 67 9.43 -11.02 -5.20
CA LEU A 67 10.46 -12.07 -5.19
C LEU A 67 10.23 -13.08 -4.06
N LEU A 68 9.88 -12.61 -2.87
CA LEU A 68 9.63 -13.48 -1.73
C LEU A 68 8.43 -14.42 -1.98
N LEU A 69 7.36 -13.92 -2.59
CA LEU A 69 6.19 -14.73 -2.97
C LEU A 69 6.54 -15.82 -4.00
N ILE A 70 7.44 -15.53 -4.94
CA ILE A 70 7.85 -16.50 -5.97
C ILE A 70 8.80 -17.54 -5.39
N LEU A 71 9.80 -17.11 -4.62
CA LEU A 71 10.85 -17.98 -4.08
C LEU A 71 10.34 -18.84 -2.92
N PHE A 72 9.42 -18.31 -2.11
CA PHE A 72 8.94 -18.96 -0.89
C PHE A 72 7.40 -18.97 -0.79
N PRO A 73 6.69 -19.59 -1.74
CA PRO A 73 5.22 -19.61 -1.73
C PRO A 73 4.65 -20.39 -0.52
N PHE A 74 5.44 -21.29 0.06
CA PHE A 74 5.03 -22.19 1.14
C PHE A 74 5.11 -21.58 2.56
N VAL A 75 5.56 -20.33 2.71
CA VAL A 75 5.74 -19.71 4.05
C VAL A 75 4.43 -19.11 4.55
N ILE A 76 3.49 -19.99 4.93
CA ILE A 76 2.10 -19.67 5.33
C ILE A 76 1.99 -18.51 6.34
N PRO A 77 2.83 -18.39 7.39
CA PRO A 77 2.71 -17.29 8.36
C PRO A 77 2.96 -15.91 7.75
N VAL A 78 3.89 -15.82 6.78
CA VAL A 78 4.17 -14.57 6.07
C VAL A 78 3.02 -14.23 5.13
N GLN A 79 2.49 -15.25 4.44
CA GLN A 79 1.33 -15.12 3.54
C GLN A 79 0.08 -14.61 4.27
N SER A 80 -0.21 -15.14 5.47
CA SER A 80 -1.41 -14.78 6.24
C SER A 80 -1.36 -13.36 6.80
N VAL A 81 -0.20 -12.93 7.33
CA VAL A 81 -0.01 -11.56 7.82
C VAL A 81 -0.13 -10.54 6.68
N PHE A 82 0.42 -10.87 5.52
CA PHE A 82 0.37 -9.99 4.35
C PHE A 82 -1.06 -9.87 3.79
N ALA A 83 -1.76 -11.01 3.69
CA ALA A 83 -3.14 -11.05 3.26
C ALA A 83 -4.07 -10.24 4.17
N GLY A 84 -3.93 -10.39 5.50
CA GLY A 84 -4.71 -9.65 6.47
C GLY A 84 -4.48 -8.13 6.38
N LYS A 85 -3.23 -7.69 6.23
CA LYS A 85 -2.89 -6.26 6.09
C LYS A 85 -3.42 -5.64 4.79
N CYS A 86 -3.32 -6.36 3.66
CA CYS A 86 -3.82 -5.87 2.38
C CYS A 86 -5.36 -5.81 2.32
N LEU A 87 -6.04 -6.78 2.94
CA LEU A 87 -7.50 -6.83 3.01
C LEU A 87 -8.05 -5.74 3.94
N ALA A 88 -7.46 -5.57 5.14
CA ALA A 88 -7.89 -4.57 6.12
C ALA A 88 -7.72 -3.12 5.62
N LYS A 89 -6.72 -2.86 4.78
CA LYS A 89 -6.48 -1.54 4.18
C LYS A 89 -7.26 -1.29 2.88
N GLY A 90 -8.02 -2.27 2.37
CA GLY A 90 -8.81 -2.11 1.14
C GLY A 90 -7.97 -1.93 -0.13
N HIS A 91 -6.70 -2.37 -0.13
CA HIS A 91 -5.77 -2.21 -1.25
C HIS A 91 -6.01 -3.28 -2.33
N LYS A 92 -7.11 -3.16 -3.07
CA LYS A 92 -7.55 -4.15 -4.08
C LYS A 92 -6.47 -4.51 -5.12
N ARG A 93 -5.65 -3.54 -5.52
CA ARG A 93 -4.55 -3.75 -6.49
C ARG A 93 -3.43 -4.62 -5.92
N LYS A 94 -2.91 -4.28 -4.73
CA LYS A 94 -1.89 -5.08 -4.02
C LYS A 94 -2.38 -6.49 -3.74
N TRP A 95 -3.67 -6.65 -3.41
CA TRP A 95 -4.30 -7.96 -3.22
C TRP A 95 -4.29 -8.81 -4.49
N LYS A 96 -4.65 -8.23 -5.63
CA LYS A 96 -4.61 -8.93 -6.92
C LYS A 96 -3.18 -9.33 -7.31
N GLU A 97 -2.23 -8.42 -7.17
CA GLU A 97 -0.80 -8.69 -7.45
C GLU A 97 -0.27 -9.80 -6.54
N TYR A 98 -0.59 -9.76 -5.24
CA TYR A 98 -0.20 -10.79 -4.29
C TYR A 98 -0.60 -12.21 -4.75
N TRP A 99 -1.88 -12.43 -5.09
CA TRP A 99 -2.35 -13.74 -5.54
C TRP A 99 -1.72 -14.18 -6.87
N PHE A 100 -1.48 -13.22 -7.76
CA PHE A 100 -0.82 -13.49 -9.03
C PHE A 100 0.61 -14.01 -8.82
N TYR A 101 1.42 -13.31 -8.02
CA TYR A 101 2.80 -13.71 -7.75
C TYR A 101 2.90 -14.98 -6.90
N LEU A 102 1.98 -15.19 -5.97
CA LEU A 102 1.90 -16.42 -5.21
C LEU A 102 1.61 -17.63 -6.13
N SER A 103 0.65 -17.49 -7.04
CA SER A 103 0.34 -18.53 -8.03
C SER A 103 1.51 -18.81 -8.96
N LEU A 104 2.23 -17.75 -9.37
CA LEU A 104 3.44 -17.87 -10.18
C LEU A 104 4.55 -18.63 -9.44
N GLY A 105 4.72 -18.37 -8.14
CA GLY A 105 5.64 -19.12 -7.27
C GLY A 105 5.31 -20.61 -7.22
N TYR A 106 4.04 -20.96 -7.01
CA TYR A 106 3.61 -22.37 -7.04
C TYR A 106 3.88 -23.04 -8.39
N LEU A 107 3.59 -22.37 -9.50
CA LEU A 107 3.84 -22.90 -10.84
C LEU A 107 5.34 -23.11 -11.08
N PHE A 108 6.17 -22.13 -10.70
CA PHE A 108 7.63 -22.23 -10.78
C PHE A 108 8.18 -23.42 -10.00
N TRP A 109 7.77 -23.58 -8.74
CA TRP A 109 8.19 -24.70 -7.91
C TRP A 109 7.69 -26.05 -8.40
N THR A 110 6.49 -26.10 -8.97
CA THR A 110 5.95 -27.32 -9.58
C THR A 110 6.81 -27.77 -10.75
N ILE A 111 7.22 -26.84 -11.63
CA ILE A 111 8.14 -27.14 -12.74
C ILE A 111 9.48 -27.66 -12.21
N ILE A 112 10.06 -26.99 -11.20
CA ILE A 112 11.31 -27.43 -10.59
C ILE A 112 11.19 -28.86 -10.04
N VAL A 113 10.13 -29.15 -9.28
CA VAL A 113 9.89 -30.47 -8.70
C VAL A 113 9.76 -31.53 -9.79
N ILE A 114 9.03 -31.23 -10.87
CA ILE A 114 8.88 -32.14 -12.02
C ILE A 114 10.24 -32.38 -12.68
N LEU A 115 11.05 -31.34 -12.90
CA LEU A 115 12.37 -31.48 -13.51
C LEU A 115 13.34 -32.29 -12.64
N ILE A 116 13.35 -32.03 -11.32
CA ILE A 116 14.15 -32.79 -10.35
C ILE A 116 13.68 -34.25 -10.32
N ALA A 117 12.36 -34.49 -10.21
CA ALA A 117 11.81 -35.84 -10.24
C ALA A 117 12.17 -36.57 -11.53
N SER A 118 12.05 -35.91 -12.69
CA SER A 118 12.45 -36.44 -13.99
C SER A 118 13.94 -36.79 -14.03
N TYR A 119 14.79 -35.93 -13.49
CA TYR A 119 16.24 -36.13 -13.49
C TYR A 119 16.71 -37.23 -12.52
N PHE A 120 16.10 -37.37 -11.35
CA PHE A 120 16.55 -38.31 -10.32
C PHE A 120 15.79 -39.64 -10.32
N LEU A 121 14.50 -39.64 -10.66
CA LEU A 121 13.66 -40.85 -10.64
C LEU A 121 13.55 -41.53 -11.99
N PHE A 122 13.68 -40.78 -13.09
CA PHE A 122 13.46 -41.29 -14.45
C PHE A 122 14.72 -41.26 -15.33
N LYS A 123 15.90 -41.00 -14.74
CA LYS A 123 17.16 -41.24 -15.45
C LYS A 123 17.29 -42.75 -15.66
N PRO A 124 17.41 -43.24 -16.91
CA PRO A 124 17.69 -44.64 -17.13
C PRO A 124 19.05 -44.93 -16.49
N SER A 125 19.10 -45.95 -15.63
CA SER A 125 20.36 -46.62 -15.31
C SER A 125 20.93 -47.09 -16.63
N LEU A 126 21.99 -46.43 -17.09
CA LEU A 126 22.88 -46.97 -18.11
C LEU A 126 23.59 -48.16 -17.46
N ASP A 127 22.92 -49.31 -17.46
CA ASP A 127 23.55 -50.62 -17.45
C ASP A 127 23.93 -51.00 -18.89
#